data_AF-A0A1F9ZD23-F1
#
_entry.id   AF-A0A1F9ZD23-F1
#
_cell.length_a   1.000
_cell.length_b   1.000
_cell.length_c   1.000
_cell.angle_alpha   90.00
_cell.angle_beta   90.00
_cell.angle_gamma   90.00
#
_symmetry.space_group_name_H-M   'P 1'
#
loop_
_entity.id
_entity.type
_entity.pdbx_description
1 polymer ?
#
loop_
_entity_poly.entity_id
_entity_poly.type
_entity_poly.pdbx_seq_one_letter_code
_entity_poly.pdbx_strand_id
1 'polypeptide(L)'
;MISTYPHTIELAEQVALECQKLGADPAILLETDDVFYGQFKNYSDENLRTASAHCLGLVEYARSYVWLGGPKDPGPMRRVPKERFAAMYAGERAHEDKALEKKPKSVGVALGMVTRERAKTYGFNYAKWKAMTEAAIAVDYGRLEGKGQTFAGLLSAPYEVRVAADNGTDLRFRLAGPDRKVHVNDGVISDEDIAAGNPDAQLPAGAVWIAPVEDSAEGTFVCDLPIPQMGKLIQGLAWRFQHGRVTEFTARKNVDLAQVGRDEATGEKDMFASFGIGLNPKAQPGFLNNYIVAGAVSVGVGDNRGYGGRNRSSWGFAGTVS
;
A
#
# COMPACT_ATOMS: atom_id res chain seq x y z
N MET A 1 6.12 -9.08 16.93
CA MET A 1 4.65 -8.95 16.98
C MET A 1 4.06 -9.53 15.71
N ILE A 2 2.95 -10.25 15.82
CA ILE A 2 2.20 -10.81 14.69
C ILE A 2 0.75 -10.37 14.88
N SER A 3 0.16 -9.64 13.95
CA SER A 3 -1.29 -9.37 14.00
C SER A 3 -2.02 -10.35 13.10
N THR A 4 -3.21 -10.75 13.55
CA THR A 4 -4.00 -11.79 12.89
C THR A 4 -5.49 -11.52 13.03
N TYR A 5 -6.26 -12.14 12.15
CA TYR A 5 -7.72 -12.21 12.20
C TYR A 5 -8.14 -13.68 12.41
N PRO A 6 -9.42 -13.98 12.71
CA PRO A 6 -9.86 -15.34 13.02
C PRO A 6 -9.54 -16.35 11.90
N HIS A 7 -9.59 -15.94 10.63
CA HIS A 7 -9.30 -16.82 9.49
C HIS A 7 -7.80 -16.99 9.19
N THR A 8 -6.92 -16.30 9.91
CA THR A 8 -5.46 -16.39 9.77
C THR A 8 -4.75 -16.88 11.03
N ILE A 9 -5.49 -17.31 12.07
CA ILE A 9 -4.91 -17.80 13.33
C ILE A 9 -3.91 -18.94 13.08
N GLU A 10 -4.29 -19.95 12.29
CA GLU A 10 -3.39 -21.09 11.99
C GLU A 10 -2.08 -20.64 11.33
N LEU A 11 -2.14 -19.62 10.45
CA LEU A 11 -0.94 -19.04 9.84
C LEU A 11 -0.12 -18.24 10.86
N ALA A 12 -0.77 -17.46 11.73
CA ALA A 12 -0.10 -16.71 12.79
C ALA A 12 0.65 -17.65 13.75
N GLU A 13 0.04 -18.78 14.10
CA GLU A 13 0.66 -19.83 14.92
C GLU A 13 1.89 -20.41 14.21
N GLN A 14 1.78 -20.76 12.94
CA GLN A 14 2.92 -21.26 12.16
C GLN A 14 4.06 -20.23 12.11
N VAL A 15 3.76 -18.95 11.84
CA VAL A 15 4.75 -17.87 11.86
C VAL A 15 5.39 -17.73 13.23
N ALA A 16 4.60 -17.76 14.31
CA ALA A 16 5.11 -17.67 15.68
C ALA A 16 6.04 -18.83 16.03
N LEU A 17 5.69 -20.05 15.63
CA LEU A 17 6.53 -21.23 15.84
C LEU A 17 7.86 -21.13 15.08
N GLU A 18 7.85 -20.62 13.83
CA GLU A 18 9.10 -20.33 13.10
C GLU A 18 9.93 -19.24 13.80
N CYS A 19 9.29 -18.20 14.34
CA CYS A 19 9.97 -17.19 15.15
C CYS A 19 10.64 -17.80 16.39
N GLN A 20 9.95 -18.68 17.12
CA GLN A 20 10.51 -19.34 18.31
C GLN A 20 11.71 -20.23 18.00
N LYS A 21 11.69 -20.95 16.87
CA LYS A 21 12.85 -21.73 16.40
C LYS A 21 14.09 -20.88 16.16
N LEU A 22 13.90 -19.60 15.85
CA LEU A 22 14.96 -18.60 15.69
C LEU A 22 15.31 -17.87 16.99
N GLY A 23 14.73 -18.28 18.13
CA GLY A 23 14.96 -17.67 19.45
C GLY A 23 14.24 -16.34 19.67
N ALA A 24 13.28 -15.99 18.82
CA ALA A 24 12.44 -14.81 19.04
C ALA A 24 11.31 -15.09 20.04
N ASP A 25 10.79 -14.02 20.64
CA ASP A 25 9.66 -14.04 21.57
C ASP A 25 8.40 -13.42 20.89
N PRO A 26 7.59 -14.22 20.18
CA PRO A 26 6.47 -13.70 19.41
C PRO A 26 5.25 -13.41 20.30
N ALA A 27 4.74 -12.18 20.21
CA ALA A 27 3.40 -11.83 20.65
C ALA A 27 2.42 -11.84 19.46
N ILE A 28 1.26 -12.50 19.62
CA ILE A 28 0.16 -12.51 18.65
C ILE A 28 -0.94 -11.55 19.13
N LEU A 29 -1.34 -10.62 18.26
CA LEU A 29 -2.45 -9.69 18.46
C LEU A 29 -3.63 -10.14 17.59
N LEU A 30 -4.72 -10.58 18.23
CA LEU A 30 -5.95 -10.94 17.54
C LEU A 30 -6.82 -9.69 17.34
N GLU A 31 -7.16 -9.43 16.08
CA GLU A 31 -8.20 -8.50 15.66
C GLU A 31 -9.42 -9.27 15.16
N THR A 32 -10.59 -8.64 15.14
CA THR A 32 -11.81 -9.24 14.60
C THR A 32 -12.62 -8.21 13.84
N ASP A 33 -13.41 -8.66 12.86
CA ASP A 33 -14.33 -7.81 12.12
C ASP A 33 -15.31 -7.09 13.07
N ASP A 34 -15.79 -7.76 14.12
CA ASP A 34 -16.74 -7.15 15.07
C ASP A 34 -16.10 -6.00 15.86
N VAL A 35 -14.85 -6.14 16.30
CA VAL A 35 -14.12 -5.06 16.98
C VAL A 35 -13.78 -3.94 15.98
N PHE A 36 -13.29 -4.30 14.79
CA PHE A 36 -12.97 -3.34 13.73
C PHE A 36 -14.20 -2.51 13.32
N TYR A 37 -15.36 -3.13 13.09
CA TYR A 37 -16.58 -2.41 12.75
C TYR A 37 -17.26 -1.77 13.96
N GLY A 38 -17.04 -2.33 15.15
CA GLY A 38 -17.52 -1.81 16.42
C GLY A 38 -16.97 -0.42 16.70
N GLN A 39 -15.72 -0.11 16.33
CA GLN A 39 -15.14 1.22 16.51
C GLN A 39 -15.98 2.30 15.81
N PHE A 40 -16.47 2.03 14.59
CA PHE A 40 -17.30 2.98 13.84
C PHE A 40 -18.72 3.14 14.40
N LYS A 41 -19.14 2.28 15.33
CA LYS A 41 -20.43 2.40 16.02
C LYS A 41 -20.29 3.00 17.42
N ASN A 42 -19.23 2.63 18.12
CA ASN A 42 -19.12 2.83 19.57
C ASN A 42 -18.25 4.02 19.95
N TYR A 43 -17.28 4.41 19.12
CA TYR A 43 -16.40 5.54 19.40
C TYR A 43 -17.02 6.85 18.96
N SER A 44 -16.81 7.92 19.73
CA SER A 44 -17.05 9.27 19.24
C SER A 44 -16.08 9.61 18.09
N ASP A 45 -16.33 10.70 17.37
CA ASP A 45 -15.38 11.16 16.35
C ASP A 45 -14.05 11.60 16.97
N GLU A 46 -14.08 12.16 18.19
CA GLU A 46 -12.87 12.49 18.95
C GLU A 46 -12.06 11.24 19.30
N ASN A 47 -12.71 10.15 19.71
CA ASN A 47 -12.03 8.89 19.97
C ASN A 47 -11.37 8.33 18.69
N LEU A 48 -12.05 8.40 17.53
CA LEU A 48 -11.46 7.97 16.27
C LEU A 48 -10.26 8.83 15.84
N ARG A 49 -10.31 10.14 16.12
CA ARG A 49 -9.22 11.09 15.83
C ARG A 49 -8.05 10.98 16.79
N THR A 50 -8.19 10.20 17.85
CA THR A 50 -7.15 10.01 18.86
C THR A 50 -6.40 8.72 18.55
N ALA A 51 -5.08 8.82 18.42
CA ALA A 51 -4.23 7.67 18.19
C ALA A 51 -4.35 6.66 19.35
N SER A 52 -4.46 5.38 19.00
CA SER A 52 -4.49 4.30 19.99
C SER A 52 -3.16 4.24 20.77
N ALA A 53 -3.24 4.36 22.09
CA ALA A 53 -2.07 4.19 22.96
C ALA A 53 -1.46 2.79 22.82
N HIS A 54 -2.28 1.76 22.52
CA HIS A 54 -1.79 0.42 22.22
C HIS A 54 -0.96 0.41 20.93
N CYS A 55 -1.43 1.03 19.84
CA CYS A 55 -0.67 1.10 18.58
C CYS A 55 0.67 1.83 18.78
N LEU A 56 0.65 2.98 19.47
CA LEU A 56 1.87 3.76 19.76
C LEU A 56 2.86 3.00 20.66
N GLY A 57 2.37 2.26 21.65
CA GLY A 57 3.19 1.45 22.53
C GLY A 57 3.78 0.23 21.82
N LEU A 58 2.99 -0.43 20.99
CA LEU A 58 3.43 -1.61 20.23
C LEU A 58 4.48 -1.26 19.18
N VAL A 59 4.36 -0.12 18.48
CA VAL A 59 5.42 0.36 17.57
C VAL A 59 6.71 0.71 18.30
N GLU A 60 6.62 1.18 19.55
CA GLU A 60 7.82 1.41 20.37
C GLU A 60 8.50 0.09 20.77
N TYR A 61 7.68 -0.88 21.17
CA TYR A 61 8.13 -2.12 21.77
C TYR A 61 8.59 -3.16 20.73
N ALA A 62 7.86 -3.30 19.63
CA ALA A 62 8.07 -4.36 18.66
C ALA A 62 9.24 -4.05 17.73
N ARG A 63 10.31 -4.84 17.82
CA ARG A 63 11.44 -4.79 16.86
C ARG A 63 11.06 -5.30 15.47
N SER A 64 10.09 -6.20 15.39
CA SER A 64 9.63 -6.78 14.14
C SER A 64 8.13 -7.02 14.16
N TYR A 65 7.48 -6.82 13.02
CA TYR A 65 6.04 -6.90 12.86
C TYR A 65 5.65 -7.72 11.62
N VAL A 66 4.87 -8.77 11.81
CA VAL A 66 4.22 -9.50 10.70
C VAL A 66 2.73 -9.16 10.73
N TRP A 67 2.23 -8.58 9.64
CA TRP A 67 0.83 -8.20 9.52
C TRP A 67 0.08 -9.19 8.62
N LEU A 68 -0.80 -9.99 9.22
CA LEU A 68 -1.71 -10.90 8.50
C LEU A 68 -3.07 -10.21 8.38
N GLY A 69 -3.23 -9.48 7.27
CA GLY A 69 -4.24 -8.44 7.12
C GLY A 69 -5.71 -8.83 7.35
N GLY A 70 -6.53 -7.79 7.55
CA GLY A 70 -7.99 -7.84 7.65
C GLY A 70 -8.61 -6.45 7.37
N PRO A 71 -9.92 -6.26 7.61
CA PRO A 71 -10.89 -7.25 8.09
C PRO A 71 -11.15 -8.37 7.09
N LYS A 72 -11.82 -9.44 7.52
CA LYS A 72 -12.16 -10.58 6.68
C LYS A 72 -13.17 -10.20 5.60
N ASP A 73 -14.28 -9.59 6.00
CA ASP A 73 -15.35 -9.13 5.10
C ASP A 73 -15.35 -7.62 4.98
N PRO A 74 -15.01 -7.02 3.82
CA PRO A 74 -15.13 -5.57 3.61
C PRO A 74 -16.56 -5.10 3.30
N GLY A 75 -17.54 -6.00 3.18
CA GLY A 75 -18.93 -5.67 2.88
C GLY A 75 -19.55 -4.62 3.81
N PRO A 76 -19.38 -4.72 5.14
CA PRO A 76 -19.90 -3.74 6.09
C PRO A 76 -19.31 -2.33 5.93
N MET A 77 -18.10 -2.18 5.38
CA MET A 77 -17.48 -0.86 5.12
C MET A 77 -18.38 0.05 4.28
N ARG A 78 -19.20 -0.52 3.38
CA ARG A 78 -20.12 0.23 2.52
C ARG A 78 -21.12 1.10 3.28
N ARG A 79 -21.42 0.74 4.52
CA ARG A 79 -22.42 1.39 5.39
C ARG A 79 -21.78 2.35 6.40
N VAL A 80 -20.45 2.36 6.49
CA VAL A 80 -19.72 3.27 7.37
C VAL A 80 -19.61 4.63 6.64
N PRO A 81 -20.05 5.73 7.27
CA PRO A 81 -19.87 7.07 6.70
C PRO A 81 -18.39 7.38 6.45
N LYS A 82 -18.08 8.12 5.38
CA LYS A 82 -16.69 8.42 5.01
C LYS A 82 -15.98 9.26 6.04
N GLU A 83 -16.72 10.12 6.71
CA GLU A 83 -16.26 11.01 7.75
C GLU A 83 -15.74 10.22 8.95
N ARG A 84 -16.32 9.03 9.22
CA ARG A 84 -15.83 8.10 10.25
C ARG A 84 -14.51 7.47 9.84
N PHE A 85 -14.34 7.11 8.56
CA PHE A 85 -13.04 6.68 8.05
C PHE A 85 -12.00 7.80 8.07
N ALA A 86 -12.38 9.01 7.69
CA ALA A 86 -11.52 10.19 7.75
C ALA A 86 -11.03 10.47 9.18
N ALA A 87 -11.94 10.40 10.16
CA ALA A 87 -11.63 10.51 11.57
C ALA A 87 -10.65 9.43 12.05
N MET A 88 -10.88 8.16 11.67
CA MET A 88 -9.98 7.05 12.00
C MET A 88 -8.58 7.25 11.39
N TYR A 89 -8.51 7.61 10.10
CA TYR A 89 -7.23 7.91 9.44
C TYR A 89 -6.51 9.08 10.12
N ALA A 90 -7.26 10.09 10.58
CA ALA A 90 -6.70 11.20 11.32
C ALA A 90 -6.04 10.78 12.65
N GLY A 91 -6.62 9.79 13.35
CA GLY A 91 -6.02 9.20 14.55
C GLY A 91 -4.79 8.34 14.26
N GLU A 92 -4.83 7.57 13.17
CA GLU A 92 -3.70 6.71 12.76
C GLU A 92 -2.45 7.50 12.35
N ARG A 93 -2.56 8.79 11.99
CA ARG A 93 -1.40 9.61 11.59
C ARG A 93 -0.26 9.61 12.60
N ALA A 94 -0.56 9.74 13.90
CA ALA A 94 0.49 9.74 14.92
C ALA A 94 1.19 8.39 15.01
N HIS A 95 0.47 7.31 14.72
CA HIS A 95 1.03 5.97 14.62
C HIS A 95 1.88 5.80 13.35
N GLU A 96 1.45 6.31 12.20
CA GLU A 96 2.22 6.35 10.95
C GLU A 96 3.52 7.15 11.10
N ASP A 97 3.46 8.36 11.65
CA ASP A 97 4.63 9.22 11.88
C ASP A 97 5.65 8.52 12.79
N LYS A 98 5.16 7.86 13.85
CA LYS A 98 6.00 7.08 14.74
C LYS A 98 6.61 5.85 14.06
N ALA A 99 5.86 5.17 13.19
CA ALA A 99 6.37 4.03 12.43
C ALA A 99 7.46 4.47 11.43
N LEU A 100 7.32 5.64 10.80
CA LEU A 100 8.34 6.22 9.92
C LEU A 100 9.62 6.62 10.67
N GLU A 101 9.52 7.00 11.94
CA GLU A 101 10.67 7.27 12.81
C GLU A 101 11.35 5.97 13.27
N LYS A 102 10.56 5.03 13.80
CA LYS A 102 11.08 3.80 14.44
C LYS A 102 11.52 2.75 13.44
N LYS A 103 10.86 2.70 12.28
CA LYS A 103 11.14 1.77 11.17
C LYS A 103 11.32 0.32 11.65
N PRO A 104 10.32 -0.28 12.32
CA PRO A 104 10.41 -1.68 12.72
C PRO A 104 10.53 -2.57 11.48
N LYS A 105 11.24 -3.70 11.59
CA LYS A 105 11.28 -4.68 10.49
C LYS A 105 9.88 -5.21 10.25
N SER A 106 9.27 -4.93 9.11
CA SER A 106 7.85 -5.21 8.92
C SER A 106 7.54 -5.99 7.65
N VAL A 107 6.69 -7.02 7.76
CA VAL A 107 6.25 -7.80 6.61
C VAL A 107 4.73 -7.82 6.56
N GLY A 108 4.16 -7.28 5.49
CA GLY A 108 2.74 -7.41 5.19
C GLY A 108 2.46 -8.68 4.38
N VAL A 109 1.56 -9.54 4.84
CA VAL A 109 1.20 -10.78 4.13
C VAL A 109 -0.24 -10.68 3.61
N ALA A 110 -0.37 -10.41 2.32
CA ALA A 110 -1.66 -10.20 1.65
C ALA A 110 -2.54 -11.45 1.62
N LEU A 111 -2.01 -12.65 1.91
CA LEU A 111 -2.80 -13.87 2.02
C LEU A 111 -3.95 -13.72 3.03
N GLY A 112 -3.76 -12.94 4.10
CA GLY A 112 -4.82 -12.63 5.05
C GLY A 112 -5.99 -11.85 4.45
N MET A 113 -5.79 -11.14 3.35
CA MET A 113 -6.86 -10.44 2.64
C MET A 113 -7.64 -11.37 1.68
N VAL A 114 -7.10 -12.54 1.33
CA VAL A 114 -7.71 -13.46 0.35
C VAL A 114 -8.85 -14.26 0.98
N THR A 115 -10.01 -13.63 1.08
CA THR A 115 -11.21 -14.22 1.70
C THR A 115 -12.35 -14.38 0.71
N ARG A 116 -13.27 -15.31 0.98
CA ARG A 116 -14.45 -15.53 0.14
C ARG A 116 -15.40 -14.34 0.20
N GLU A 117 -15.49 -13.72 1.37
CA GLU A 117 -16.32 -12.55 1.66
C GLU A 117 -15.81 -11.33 0.88
N ARG A 118 -14.50 -11.11 0.87
CA ARG A 118 -13.86 -10.07 0.05
C ARG A 118 -14.03 -10.33 -1.43
N ALA A 119 -13.84 -11.57 -1.87
CA ALA A 119 -14.07 -11.94 -3.26
C ALA A 119 -15.52 -11.69 -3.69
N LYS A 120 -16.50 -12.06 -2.86
CA LYS A 120 -17.92 -11.76 -3.09
C LYS A 120 -18.19 -10.26 -3.13
N THR A 121 -17.59 -9.49 -2.23
CA THR A 121 -17.80 -8.03 -2.15
C THR A 121 -17.29 -7.32 -3.41
N TYR A 122 -16.12 -7.69 -3.92
CA TYR A 122 -15.51 -7.05 -5.07
C TYR A 122 -15.75 -7.76 -6.41
N GLY A 123 -16.48 -8.88 -6.41
CA GLY A 123 -16.77 -9.65 -7.62
C GLY A 123 -15.59 -10.45 -8.16
N PHE A 124 -14.61 -10.78 -7.32
CA PHE A 124 -13.46 -11.59 -7.71
C PHE A 124 -13.81 -13.07 -7.80
N ASN A 125 -13.22 -13.77 -8.76
CA ASN A 125 -13.18 -15.24 -8.71
C ASN A 125 -12.21 -15.67 -7.60
N TYR A 126 -12.76 -16.12 -6.46
CA TYR A 126 -11.98 -16.50 -5.28
C TYR A 126 -10.91 -17.55 -5.56
N ALA A 127 -11.25 -18.61 -6.29
CA ALA A 127 -10.31 -19.71 -6.56
C ALA A 127 -9.14 -19.23 -7.43
N LYS A 128 -9.42 -18.46 -8.49
CA LYS A 128 -8.38 -17.86 -9.34
C LYS A 128 -7.52 -16.87 -8.56
N TRP A 129 -8.15 -16.02 -7.76
CA TRP A 129 -7.44 -15.04 -6.96
C TRP A 129 -6.50 -15.70 -5.95
N LYS A 130 -6.99 -16.68 -5.20
CA LYS A 130 -6.19 -17.44 -4.23
C LYS A 130 -5.01 -18.13 -4.88
N ALA A 131 -5.24 -18.88 -5.96
CA ALA A 131 -4.17 -19.57 -6.68
C ALA A 131 -3.10 -18.59 -7.22
N MET A 132 -3.53 -17.43 -7.73
CA MET A 132 -2.62 -16.38 -8.18
C MET A 132 -1.80 -15.81 -7.02
N THR A 133 -2.43 -15.46 -5.89
CA THR A 133 -1.73 -14.91 -4.73
C THR A 133 -0.72 -15.91 -4.17
N GLU A 134 -1.08 -17.19 -4.04
CA GLU A 134 -0.16 -18.24 -3.58
C GLU A 134 1.02 -18.42 -4.55
N ALA A 135 0.76 -18.46 -5.86
CA ALA A 135 1.82 -18.55 -6.86
C ALA A 135 2.74 -17.32 -6.89
N ALA A 136 2.19 -16.12 -6.63
CA ALA A 136 2.95 -14.89 -6.54
C ALA A 136 3.79 -14.81 -5.27
N ILE A 137 3.33 -15.39 -4.15
CA ILE A 137 4.12 -15.51 -2.91
C ILE A 137 5.26 -16.51 -3.13
N ALA A 138 4.96 -17.67 -3.73
CA ALA A 138 5.95 -18.72 -4.02
C ALA A 138 6.86 -18.43 -5.23
N VAL A 139 7.04 -17.16 -5.58
CA VAL A 139 7.92 -16.74 -6.69
C VAL A 139 9.38 -17.04 -6.34
N ASP A 140 10.24 -17.13 -7.37
CA ASP A 140 11.69 -17.22 -7.18
C ASP A 140 12.21 -15.85 -6.72
N TYR A 141 12.51 -15.74 -5.42
CA TYR A 141 12.96 -14.51 -4.78
C TYR A 141 14.30 -14.01 -5.32
N GLY A 142 15.25 -14.90 -5.63
CA GLY A 142 16.56 -14.49 -6.19
C GLY A 142 16.42 -13.92 -7.61
N ARG A 143 15.51 -14.46 -8.41
CA ARG A 143 15.17 -13.85 -9.72
C ARG A 143 14.47 -12.49 -9.55
N LEU A 144 13.66 -12.34 -8.51
CA LEU A 144 12.94 -11.11 -8.25
C LEU A 144 13.88 -10.00 -7.76
N GLU A 145 14.79 -10.33 -6.86
CA GLU A 145 15.90 -9.49 -6.39
C GLU A 145 16.74 -8.99 -7.58
N GLY A 146 17.23 -9.89 -8.44
CA GLY A 146 18.06 -9.49 -9.60
C GLY A 146 17.33 -8.55 -10.57
N LYS A 147 16.02 -8.77 -10.78
CA LYS A 147 15.19 -7.81 -11.55
C LYS A 147 15.02 -6.49 -10.81
N GLY A 148 14.77 -6.54 -9.50
CA GLY A 148 14.65 -5.39 -8.63
C GLY A 148 15.88 -4.50 -8.69
N GLN A 149 17.07 -5.07 -8.53
CA GLN A 149 18.36 -4.39 -8.65
C GLN A 149 18.57 -3.77 -10.03
N THR A 150 18.19 -4.48 -11.10
CA THR A 150 18.26 -3.95 -12.47
C THR A 150 17.42 -2.68 -12.61
N PHE A 151 16.16 -2.73 -12.15
CA PHE A 151 15.28 -1.56 -12.20
C PHE A 151 15.73 -0.46 -11.23
N ALA A 152 16.28 -0.80 -10.07
CA ALA A 152 16.84 0.18 -9.15
C ALA A 152 17.95 0.98 -9.82
N GLY A 153 18.90 0.32 -10.49
CA GLY A 153 19.95 0.99 -11.25
C GLY A 153 19.41 1.91 -12.34
N LEU A 154 18.37 1.49 -13.07
CA LEU A 154 17.73 2.30 -14.11
C LEU A 154 17.01 3.54 -13.52
N LEU A 155 16.29 3.37 -12.41
CA LEU A 155 15.48 4.42 -11.79
C LEU A 155 16.31 5.41 -10.96
N SER A 156 17.54 5.05 -10.58
CA SER A 156 18.49 5.95 -9.91
C SER A 156 19.17 6.95 -10.84
N ALA A 157 18.92 6.91 -12.15
CA ALA A 157 19.39 7.92 -13.09
C ALA A 157 18.32 9.01 -13.32
N PRO A 158 18.73 10.28 -13.56
CA PRO A 158 17.81 11.41 -13.69
C PRO A 158 17.14 11.45 -15.08
N TYR A 159 16.42 10.40 -15.45
CA TYR A 159 15.76 10.29 -16.73
C TYR A 159 14.42 11.05 -16.78
N GLU A 160 14.06 11.48 -17.99
CA GLU A 160 12.67 11.80 -18.31
C GLU A 160 11.91 10.50 -18.59
N VAL A 161 10.75 10.36 -17.95
CA VAL A 161 9.89 9.19 -18.08
C VAL A 161 8.62 9.60 -18.80
N ARG A 162 8.17 8.77 -19.73
CA ARG A 162 6.84 8.85 -20.34
C ARG A 162 6.11 7.55 -20.09
N VAL A 163 4.94 7.64 -19.46
CA VAL A 163 3.98 6.55 -19.32
C VAL A 163 2.86 6.79 -20.32
N ALA A 164 2.63 5.84 -21.24
CA ALA A 164 1.59 5.94 -22.24
C ALA A 164 0.78 4.63 -22.31
N ALA A 165 -0.54 4.74 -22.48
CA ALA A 165 -1.43 3.60 -22.70
C ALA A 165 -2.67 4.01 -23.50
N ASP A 166 -3.28 3.04 -24.19
CA ASP A 166 -4.43 3.26 -25.10
C ASP A 166 -5.68 3.80 -24.40
N ASN A 167 -5.73 3.75 -23.06
CA ASN A 167 -6.82 4.27 -22.26
C ASN A 167 -6.80 5.81 -22.07
N GLY A 168 -5.89 6.50 -22.76
CA GLY A 168 -5.71 7.95 -22.66
C GLY A 168 -4.65 8.39 -21.66
N THR A 169 -3.88 7.45 -21.10
CA THR A 169 -2.69 7.79 -20.30
C THR A 169 -1.59 8.32 -21.23
N ASP A 170 -1.11 9.53 -20.93
CA ASP A 170 0.12 10.12 -21.46
C ASP A 170 0.65 11.06 -20.38
N LEU A 171 1.50 10.53 -19.50
CA LEU A 171 2.09 11.22 -18.37
C LEU A 171 3.59 11.33 -18.56
N ARG A 172 4.14 12.53 -18.38
CA ARG A 172 5.58 12.78 -18.41
C ARG A 172 6.04 13.34 -17.08
N PHE A 173 7.23 12.95 -16.63
CA PHE A 173 7.85 13.46 -15.42
C PHE A 173 9.35 13.17 -15.41
N ARG A 174 10.06 13.65 -14.40
CA ARG A 174 11.50 13.44 -14.21
C ARG A 174 11.79 12.61 -12.98
N LEU A 175 12.75 11.70 -13.10
CA LEU A 175 13.35 11.02 -11.96
C LEU A 175 14.36 11.96 -11.29
N ALA A 176 14.44 11.88 -9.97
CA ALA A 176 15.35 12.71 -9.18
C ALA A 176 16.81 12.21 -9.24
N GLY A 177 17.05 11.06 -9.87
CA GLY A 177 18.38 10.47 -9.96
C GLY A 177 18.92 10.00 -8.60
N PRO A 178 20.22 10.17 -8.32
CA PRO A 178 20.88 9.59 -7.14
C PRO A 178 20.43 10.20 -5.80
N ASP A 179 19.73 11.33 -5.83
CA ASP A 179 19.20 12.00 -4.63
C ASP A 179 18.04 11.23 -3.99
N ARG A 180 17.49 10.22 -4.67
CA ARG A 180 16.41 9.37 -4.17
C ARG A 180 16.82 7.92 -4.25
N LYS A 181 16.55 7.20 -3.16
CA LYS A 181 16.72 5.75 -3.12
C LYS A 181 15.50 5.08 -3.73
N VAL A 182 15.76 4.13 -4.62
CA VAL A 182 14.72 3.22 -5.11
C VAL A 182 14.42 2.22 -4.01
N HIS A 183 13.14 2.06 -3.69
CA HIS A 183 12.67 1.00 -2.81
C HIS A 183 12.35 -0.23 -3.67
N VAL A 184 13.08 -1.32 -3.45
CA VAL A 184 12.84 -2.62 -4.08
C VAL A 184 12.11 -3.51 -3.07
N ASN A 185 10.92 -3.96 -3.40
CA ASN A 185 10.26 -5.03 -2.64
C ASN A 185 10.39 -6.34 -3.42
N ASP A 186 11.43 -7.09 -3.12
CA ASP A 186 11.65 -8.45 -3.60
C ASP A 186 11.14 -9.52 -2.62
N GLY A 187 10.65 -9.09 -1.45
CA GLY A 187 10.04 -9.94 -0.42
C GLY A 187 11.03 -10.44 0.63
N VAL A 188 12.27 -9.97 0.59
CA VAL A 188 13.29 -10.19 1.62
C VAL A 188 13.61 -8.83 2.28
N ILE A 189 13.84 -8.83 3.59
CA ILE A 189 14.40 -7.66 4.28
C ILE A 189 15.86 -7.96 4.53
N SER A 190 16.73 -7.43 3.67
CA SER A 190 18.19 -7.59 3.76
C SER A 190 18.82 -6.57 4.73
N ASP A 191 20.10 -6.77 5.05
CA ASP A 191 20.87 -5.78 5.81
C ASP A 191 21.04 -4.47 5.02
N GLU A 192 21.06 -4.55 3.69
CA GLU A 192 21.12 -3.40 2.79
C GLU A 192 19.83 -2.58 2.84
N ASP A 193 18.67 -3.24 2.91
CA ASP A 193 17.36 -2.57 3.07
C ASP A 193 17.28 -1.83 4.40
N ILE A 194 17.76 -2.47 5.48
CA ILE A 194 17.82 -1.87 6.81
C ILE A 194 18.75 -0.64 6.80
N ALA A 195 19.94 -0.76 6.20
CA ALA A 195 20.89 0.35 6.06
C ALA A 195 20.36 1.47 5.14
N ALA A 196 19.55 1.12 4.15
CA ALA A 196 18.87 2.07 3.28
C ALA A 196 17.72 2.79 3.99
N GLY A 197 17.24 2.25 5.12
CA GLY A 197 16.13 2.77 5.90
C GLY A 197 14.76 2.32 5.39
N ASN A 198 14.69 1.17 4.70
CA ASN A 198 13.50 0.54 4.16
C ASN A 198 13.32 -0.88 4.72
N PRO A 199 13.20 -1.07 6.04
CA PRO A 199 13.14 -2.41 6.62
C PRO A 199 11.74 -3.04 6.49
N ASP A 200 11.09 -2.88 5.35
CA ASP A 200 9.75 -3.39 5.10
C ASP A 200 9.66 -4.22 3.82
N ALA A 201 8.80 -5.22 3.84
CA ALA A 201 8.50 -6.05 2.69
C ALA A 201 7.01 -6.36 2.63
N GLN A 202 6.52 -6.68 1.43
CA GLN A 202 5.15 -7.19 1.26
C GLN A 202 5.16 -8.48 0.47
N LEU A 203 4.34 -9.43 0.91
CA LEU A 203 4.11 -10.71 0.24
C LEU A 203 2.66 -10.79 -0.27
N PRO A 204 2.42 -11.05 -1.56
CA PRO A 204 3.42 -11.27 -2.60
C PRO A 204 4.22 -10.01 -2.95
N ALA A 205 5.51 -10.21 -3.21
CA ALA A 205 6.45 -9.15 -3.54
C ALA A 205 6.49 -8.88 -5.04
N GLY A 206 7.34 -7.95 -5.45
CA GLY A 206 7.70 -7.72 -6.84
C GLY A 206 7.22 -6.37 -7.33
N ALA A 207 7.67 -5.31 -6.67
CA ALA A 207 7.53 -3.96 -7.18
C ALA A 207 8.76 -3.13 -6.81
N VAL A 208 9.07 -2.15 -7.64
CA VAL A 208 10.01 -1.07 -7.30
C VAL A 208 9.26 0.23 -7.20
N TRP A 209 9.69 1.11 -6.30
CA TRP A 209 9.09 2.41 -6.06
C TRP A 209 10.16 3.49 -5.88
N ILE A 210 9.87 4.69 -6.34
CA ILE A 210 10.72 5.86 -6.15
C ILE A 210 9.86 7.13 -6.03
N ALA A 211 10.31 8.09 -5.23
CA ALA A 211 9.81 9.46 -5.30
C ALA A 211 10.43 10.19 -6.51
N PRO A 212 9.66 10.57 -7.54
CA PRO A 212 10.14 11.37 -8.65
C PRO A 212 10.39 12.83 -8.24
N VAL A 213 10.78 13.69 -9.19
CA VAL A 213 10.79 15.13 -8.97
C VAL A 213 9.34 15.63 -8.92
N GLU A 214 8.93 16.15 -7.77
CA GLU A 214 7.51 16.40 -7.46
C GLU A 214 6.84 17.34 -8.45
N ASP A 215 7.49 18.45 -8.80
CA ASP A 215 6.95 19.53 -9.65
C ASP A 215 7.04 19.24 -11.16
N SER A 216 7.47 18.03 -11.55
CA SER A 216 7.79 17.72 -12.95
C SER A 216 6.68 17.01 -13.73
N ALA A 217 5.62 16.56 -13.05
CA ALA A 217 4.58 15.78 -13.71
C ALA A 217 3.66 16.65 -14.57
N GLU A 218 3.47 16.22 -15.81
CA GLU A 218 2.64 16.87 -16.83
C GLU A 218 1.86 15.82 -17.62
N GLY A 219 0.56 16.03 -17.83
CA GLY A 219 -0.29 15.17 -18.65
C GLY A 219 -1.32 14.38 -17.86
N THR A 220 -1.74 13.23 -18.37
CA THR A 220 -2.89 12.48 -17.84
C THR A 220 -2.50 11.06 -17.48
N PHE A 221 -2.94 10.60 -16.31
CA PHE A 221 -2.83 9.20 -15.88
C PHE A 221 -4.23 8.61 -15.66
N VAL A 222 -4.51 7.45 -16.26
CA VAL A 222 -5.81 6.77 -16.17
C VAL A 222 -5.61 5.34 -15.71
N CYS A 223 -6.27 4.98 -14.60
CA CYS A 223 -6.31 3.59 -14.14
C CYS A 223 -7.25 2.77 -15.04
N ASP A 224 -6.74 1.66 -15.56
CA ASP A 224 -7.45 0.73 -16.44
C ASP A 224 -8.34 -0.25 -15.66
N LEU A 225 -7.90 -0.66 -14.47
CA LEU A 225 -8.60 -1.61 -13.60
C LEU A 225 -9.39 -0.93 -12.47
N PRO A 226 -10.51 -1.54 -12.02
CA PRO A 226 -11.20 -1.08 -10.83
C PRO A 226 -10.34 -1.18 -9.57
N ILE A 227 -10.40 -0.16 -8.70
CA ILE A 227 -9.67 -0.11 -7.43
C ILE A 227 -10.63 -0.44 -6.28
N PRO A 228 -10.42 -1.54 -5.54
CA PRO A 228 -11.21 -1.87 -4.36
C PRO A 228 -10.94 -0.89 -3.21
N GLN A 229 -11.99 -0.21 -2.75
CA GLN A 229 -11.91 0.75 -1.66
C GLN A 229 -13.20 0.75 -0.84
N MET A 230 -13.07 0.58 0.48
CA MET A 230 -14.18 0.65 1.45
C MET A 230 -15.41 -0.19 1.04
N GLY A 231 -15.17 -1.42 0.57
CA GLY A 231 -16.21 -2.35 0.14
C GLY A 231 -16.81 -2.05 -1.23
N LYS A 232 -16.42 -0.99 -1.93
CA LYS A 232 -16.88 -0.65 -3.30
C LYS A 232 -15.69 -0.65 -4.27
N LEU A 233 -15.98 -0.51 -5.57
CA LEU A 233 -14.95 -0.40 -6.62
C LEU A 233 -14.96 1.01 -7.19
N ILE A 234 -13.81 1.68 -7.17
CA ILE A 234 -13.56 2.91 -7.94
C ILE A 234 -13.28 2.49 -9.38
N GLN A 235 -13.90 3.14 -10.36
CA GLN A 235 -13.75 2.74 -11.76
C GLN A 235 -13.26 3.90 -12.62
N GLY A 236 -12.19 3.67 -13.37
CA GLY A 236 -11.62 4.66 -14.30
C GLY A 236 -11.15 5.92 -13.58
N LEU A 237 -10.44 5.75 -12.46
CA LEU A 237 -9.78 6.85 -11.76
C LEU A 237 -8.78 7.52 -12.71
N ALA A 238 -8.84 8.84 -12.82
CA ALA A 238 -7.96 9.61 -13.68
C ALA A 238 -7.49 10.90 -13.00
N TRP A 239 -6.24 11.24 -13.28
CA TRP A 239 -5.60 12.48 -12.82
C TRP A 239 -5.01 13.24 -14.00
N ARG A 240 -5.24 14.56 -14.02
CA ARG A 240 -4.50 15.48 -14.89
C ARG A 240 -3.49 16.25 -14.06
N PHE A 241 -2.22 16.14 -14.42
CA PHE A 241 -1.10 16.83 -13.79
C PHE A 241 -0.72 18.09 -14.57
N GLN A 242 -0.47 19.17 -13.83
CA GLN A 242 0.20 20.38 -14.28
C GLN A 242 1.17 20.83 -13.21
N HIS A 243 2.43 21.04 -13.56
CA HIS A 243 3.51 21.42 -12.63
C HIS A 243 3.58 20.51 -11.40
N GLY A 244 3.44 19.21 -11.61
CA GLY A 244 3.46 18.23 -10.53
C GLY A 244 2.16 18.08 -9.75
N ARG A 245 1.13 18.89 -10.03
CA ARG A 245 -0.11 18.91 -9.24
C ARG A 245 -1.30 18.36 -10.00
N VAL A 246 -2.12 17.58 -9.31
CA VAL A 246 -3.42 17.15 -9.82
C VAL A 246 -4.37 18.34 -9.91
N THR A 247 -4.67 18.77 -11.14
CA THR A 247 -5.64 19.83 -11.45
C THR A 247 -7.05 19.28 -11.71
N GLU A 248 -7.14 18.01 -12.12
CA GLU A 248 -8.42 17.30 -12.28
C GLU A 248 -8.31 15.92 -11.64
N PHE A 249 -9.27 15.62 -10.76
CA PHE A 249 -9.37 14.34 -10.06
C PHE A 249 -10.74 13.74 -10.36
N THR A 250 -10.79 12.74 -11.24
CA THR A 250 -12.07 12.20 -11.73
C THR A 250 -12.11 10.68 -11.63
N ALA A 251 -13.31 10.12 -11.60
CA ALA A 251 -13.51 8.70 -11.85
C ALA A 251 -14.89 8.50 -12.49
N ARG A 252 -15.06 7.45 -13.30
CA ARG A 252 -16.39 7.09 -13.84
C ARG A 252 -17.36 6.69 -12.74
N LYS A 253 -16.87 6.05 -11.67
CA LYS A 253 -17.65 5.70 -10.48
C LYS A 253 -16.83 5.83 -9.21
N ASN A 254 -17.50 6.30 -8.16
CA ASN A 254 -17.02 6.33 -6.78
C ASN A 254 -15.71 7.13 -6.57
N VAL A 255 -15.52 8.26 -7.27
CA VAL A 255 -14.32 9.12 -7.12
C VAL A 255 -14.11 9.59 -5.68
N ASP A 256 -15.22 9.82 -4.99
CA ASP A 256 -15.31 10.25 -3.61
C ASP A 256 -14.67 9.25 -2.63
N LEU A 257 -14.50 7.97 -3.00
CA LEU A 257 -13.80 6.98 -2.18
C LEU A 257 -12.27 7.10 -2.28
N ALA A 258 -11.76 7.62 -3.39
CA ALA A 258 -10.33 7.89 -3.53
C ALA A 258 -9.92 9.10 -2.69
N GLN A 259 -10.85 10.00 -2.36
CA GLN A 259 -10.59 11.27 -1.68
C GLN A 259 -10.94 11.27 -0.17
N VAL A 260 -11.20 10.11 0.42
CA VAL A 260 -11.56 10.05 1.85
C VAL A 260 -10.41 10.55 2.71
N GLY A 261 -10.71 11.39 3.69
CA GLY A 261 -9.72 12.06 4.56
C GLY A 261 -8.93 13.17 3.87
N ARG A 262 -9.10 13.39 2.56
CA ARG A 262 -8.35 14.40 1.81
C ARG A 262 -8.64 15.81 2.32
N ASP A 263 -9.89 16.17 2.54
CA ASP A 263 -10.22 17.56 2.92
C ASP A 263 -9.63 17.94 4.27
N GLU A 264 -9.59 16.99 5.21
CA GLU A 264 -9.05 17.16 6.56
C GLU A 264 -7.53 17.03 6.65
N ALA A 265 -6.88 16.51 5.61
CA ALA A 265 -5.45 16.27 5.61
C ALA A 265 -4.63 17.55 5.43
N THR A 266 -3.38 17.52 5.88
CA THR A 266 -2.44 18.63 5.79
C THR A 266 -1.41 18.42 4.66
N GLY A 267 -0.69 19.48 4.32
CA GLY A 267 0.34 19.46 3.27
C GLY A 267 -0.22 19.40 1.84
N GLU A 268 0.64 19.06 0.89
CA GLU A 268 0.32 19.13 -0.54
C GLU A 268 -0.28 17.81 -1.05
N LYS A 269 -1.60 17.69 -0.91
CA LYS A 269 -2.36 16.45 -1.18
C LYS A 269 -2.48 16.12 -2.66
N ASP A 270 -2.29 17.10 -3.52
CA ASP A 270 -2.37 17.03 -4.98
C ASP A 270 -1.01 16.82 -5.65
N MET A 271 0.08 16.83 -4.90
CA MET A 271 1.43 16.71 -5.45
C MET A 271 1.72 15.30 -5.94
N PHE A 272 2.42 15.17 -7.07
CA PHE A 272 2.95 13.91 -7.58
C PHE A 272 3.96 13.32 -6.60
N ALA A 273 3.70 12.09 -6.16
CA ALA A 273 4.30 11.55 -4.94
C ALA A 273 5.24 10.38 -5.23
N SER A 274 4.81 9.44 -6.06
CA SER A 274 5.54 8.20 -6.30
C SER A 274 5.33 7.65 -7.69
N PHE A 275 6.32 6.90 -8.15
CA PHE A 275 6.30 6.11 -9.36
C PHE A 275 6.75 4.70 -9.03
N GLY A 276 6.07 3.70 -9.57
CA GLY A 276 6.42 2.30 -9.35
C GLY A 276 6.18 1.42 -10.56
N ILE A 277 6.92 0.30 -10.60
CA ILE A 277 6.84 -0.70 -11.66
C ILE A 277 6.72 -2.08 -11.01
N GLY A 278 5.71 -2.85 -11.43
CA GLY A 278 5.52 -4.22 -11.00
C GLY A 278 6.47 -5.19 -11.72
N LEU A 279 6.93 -6.20 -11.01
CA LEU A 279 7.99 -7.14 -11.43
C LEU A 279 7.61 -8.61 -11.29
N ASN A 280 6.54 -8.93 -10.55
CA ASN A 280 6.17 -10.31 -10.24
C ASN A 280 5.54 -11.01 -11.47
N PRO A 281 6.21 -12.02 -12.06
CA PRO A 281 5.73 -12.68 -13.27
C PRO A 281 4.58 -13.66 -13.00
N LYS A 282 4.27 -13.95 -11.73
CA LYS A 282 3.18 -14.85 -11.32
C LYS A 282 1.92 -14.09 -10.95
N ALA A 283 2.04 -12.80 -10.64
CA ALA A 283 0.90 -11.93 -10.38
C ALA A 283 0.08 -11.69 -11.66
N GLN A 284 -1.24 -11.60 -11.51
CA GLN A 284 -2.17 -11.28 -12.60
C GLN A 284 -3.02 -10.07 -12.21
N PRO A 285 -3.36 -9.20 -13.20
CA PRO A 285 -4.20 -8.04 -12.95
C PRO A 285 -5.65 -8.44 -12.60
N GLY A 286 -6.37 -7.51 -11.99
CA GLY A 286 -7.81 -7.59 -11.73
C GLY A 286 -8.18 -7.94 -10.28
N PHE A 287 -7.22 -7.87 -9.36
CA PHE A 287 -7.42 -8.16 -7.94
C PHE A 287 -6.92 -7.00 -7.05
N LEU A 288 -6.44 -7.27 -5.83
CA LEU A 288 -5.97 -6.23 -4.92
C LEU A 288 -4.58 -5.67 -5.28
N ASN A 289 -3.61 -6.54 -5.56
CA ASN A 289 -2.20 -6.17 -5.72
C ASN A 289 -1.84 -5.98 -7.20
N ASN A 290 -2.55 -5.12 -7.93
CA ASN A 290 -2.24 -4.90 -9.35
C ASN A 290 -0.85 -4.28 -9.55
N TYR A 291 -0.35 -3.51 -8.59
CA TYR A 291 0.96 -2.83 -8.64
C TYR A 291 2.17 -3.77 -8.67
N ILE A 292 2.03 -5.06 -8.32
CA ILE A 292 3.14 -6.03 -8.40
C ILE A 292 3.17 -6.79 -9.74
N VAL A 293 2.13 -6.66 -10.56
CA VAL A 293 2.04 -7.38 -11.85
C VAL A 293 3.19 -6.95 -12.74
N ALA A 294 3.96 -7.91 -13.27
CA ALA A 294 5.10 -7.61 -14.12
C ALA A 294 4.71 -6.67 -15.30
N GLY A 295 5.32 -5.48 -15.34
CA GLY A 295 5.07 -4.46 -16.35
C GLY A 295 3.99 -3.43 -16.00
N ALA A 296 3.20 -3.66 -14.94
CA ALA A 296 2.25 -2.67 -14.46
C ALA A 296 2.98 -1.43 -13.94
N VAL A 297 2.39 -0.26 -14.19
CA VAL A 297 2.93 1.04 -13.77
C VAL A 297 1.99 1.68 -12.77
N SER A 298 2.53 2.10 -11.64
CA SER A 298 1.79 2.76 -10.58
C SER A 298 2.29 4.19 -10.37
N VAL A 299 1.34 5.09 -10.08
CA VAL A 299 1.60 6.50 -9.80
C VAL A 299 0.87 6.88 -8.52
N GLY A 300 1.53 7.62 -7.64
CA GLY A 300 0.96 8.15 -6.41
C GLY A 300 0.85 9.67 -6.38
N VAL A 301 -0.06 10.15 -5.54
CA VAL A 301 -0.26 11.57 -5.21
C VAL A 301 -0.30 11.74 -3.70
N GLY A 302 0.10 12.91 -3.20
CA GLY A 302 0.16 13.22 -1.76
C GLY A 302 1.51 12.89 -1.13
N ASP A 303 1.49 12.28 0.05
CA ASP A 303 2.70 12.07 0.88
C ASP A 303 3.73 11.16 0.19
N ASN A 304 5.01 11.55 0.24
CA ASN A 304 6.09 10.76 -0.31
C ASN A 304 7.30 10.61 0.60
N ARG A 305 7.16 10.94 1.90
CA ARG A 305 8.20 10.79 2.93
C ARG A 305 8.77 9.37 2.97
N GLY A 306 7.91 8.35 2.83
CA GLY A 306 8.31 6.94 2.82
C GLY A 306 9.20 6.54 1.65
N TYR A 307 9.17 7.28 0.54
CA TYR A 307 10.02 7.04 -0.64
C TYR A 307 11.20 8.03 -0.72
N GLY A 308 11.53 8.65 0.43
CA GLY A 308 12.60 9.63 0.53
C GLY A 308 12.27 10.98 -0.10
N GLY A 309 11.00 11.24 -0.43
CA GLY A 309 10.44 12.45 -1.05
C GLY A 309 10.48 13.73 -0.20
N ARG A 310 10.24 14.90 -0.81
CA ARG A 310 10.21 16.22 -0.11
C ARG A 310 8.80 16.61 0.34
N ASN A 311 7.76 16.09 -0.31
CA ASN A 311 6.39 16.44 0.03
C ASN A 311 5.98 15.75 1.33
N ARG A 312 5.62 16.57 2.32
CA ARG A 312 5.07 16.11 3.59
C ARG A 312 3.57 16.38 3.55
N SER A 313 2.80 15.33 3.35
CA SER A 313 1.34 15.39 3.42
C SER A 313 0.83 14.34 4.41
N SER A 314 -0.39 14.51 4.90
CA SER A 314 -1.05 13.50 5.73
C SER A 314 -2.08 12.69 4.95
N TRP A 315 -1.97 12.67 3.62
CA TRP A 315 -2.86 11.94 2.73
C TRP A 315 -2.08 11.52 1.50
N GLY A 316 -2.45 10.37 0.95
CA GLY A 316 -1.97 9.94 -0.34
C GLY A 316 -2.93 8.96 -0.98
N PHE A 317 -2.81 8.81 -2.30
CA PHE A 317 -3.52 7.79 -3.04
C PHE A 317 -2.67 7.34 -4.21
N ALA A 318 -2.78 6.07 -4.59
CA ALA A 318 -2.06 5.52 -5.73
C ALA A 318 -3.02 4.86 -6.72
N GLY A 319 -2.71 5.03 -8.00
CA GLY A 319 -3.37 4.38 -9.12
C GLY A 319 -2.40 3.44 -9.84
N THR A 320 -2.93 2.52 -10.63
CA THR A 320 -2.12 1.60 -11.45
C THR A 320 -2.75 1.47 -12.84
N VAL A 321 -1.89 1.41 -13.84
CA VAL A 321 -2.20 0.95 -15.20
C VAL A 321 -1.46 -0.37 -15.42
N SER A 322 -2.16 -1.43 -15.83
CA SER A 322 -1.60 -2.79 -15.93
C SER A 322 -1.33 -3.24 -17.37
#